data_AF-W2YSD3-F1
#
_entry.id   AF-W2YSD3-F1
#
_cell.length_a   1.000
_cell.length_b   1.000
_cell.length_c   1.000
_cell.angle_alpha   90.00
_cell.angle_beta   90.00
_cell.angle_gamma   90.00
#
_symmetry.space_group_name_H-M   'P 1'
#
loop_
_entity.id
_entity.type
_entity.pdbx_description
1 polymer ?
#
loop_
_entity_poly.entity_id
_entity_poly.type
_entity_poly.pdbx_seq_one_letter_code
_entity_poly.pdbx_strand_id
1 'polypeptide(L)'
;MKLFCWMIGAGSDAFSVSMAPDDTIDDLKDAICVKQSDDLANVQANKIKLFPARINDEWVGADKVETLLENPTLARELLAKPLLSTKRLRKVFHDDLGEDVVHVLVKMPENEKNKLILATIQKQRVVHEMQRKIEEEQQKADVAFQEAERIANIPAKRKRDWTILNNAIASKQGKDGNTAFSAVEYESLPKRFRIDDGEVTQGPFHKLMTEANGIDDNSLDELMKTLEVKSWAYNDPTTNEATRVQFMSAIFEHVVHMFKKAGKDSERVRLSIQSKLAGSFVKANGVVDFLISRGKKTVCVVEAKDWNFKKGSAQSVFCMEVAAEINNEEHVYGVVTNYVEWRFLKRTDDGIERFSDGIPENGSTRDDVNRIAGRLHAILDD
;
A
#
# COMPACT_ATOMS: atom_id res chain seq x y z
N MET A 1 -18.03 -21.90 -27.49
CA MET A 1 -16.58 -21.62 -27.45
C MET A 1 -16.34 -20.13 -27.62
N LYS A 2 -15.27 -19.60 -27.03
CA LYS A 2 -14.85 -18.20 -27.18
C LYS A 2 -13.57 -18.19 -27.99
N LEU A 3 -13.59 -17.55 -29.16
CA LEU A 3 -12.44 -17.46 -30.06
C LEU A 3 -11.90 -16.04 -30.04
N PHE A 4 -10.59 -15.92 -29.89
CA PHE A 4 -9.89 -14.64 -30.02
C PHE A 4 -9.38 -14.45 -31.45
N CYS A 5 -9.73 -13.32 -32.04
CA CYS A 5 -9.47 -12.97 -33.43
C CYS A 5 -8.55 -11.75 -33.50
N TRP A 6 -7.74 -11.66 -34.56
CA TRP A 6 -6.80 -10.57 -34.80
C TRP A 6 -6.91 -10.04 -36.23
N MET A 7 -7.10 -8.72 -36.39
CA MET A 7 -7.14 -8.08 -37.71
C MET A 7 -5.73 -7.85 -38.26
N ILE A 8 -5.40 -8.47 -39.40
CA ILE A 8 -4.09 -8.30 -40.04
C ILE A 8 -3.97 -6.88 -40.58
N GLY A 9 -2.87 -6.21 -40.23
CA GLY A 9 -2.55 -4.86 -40.73
C GLY A 9 -3.33 -3.74 -40.06
N ALA A 10 -4.28 -4.03 -39.16
CA ALA A 10 -4.94 -3.00 -38.36
C ALA A 10 -4.06 -2.53 -37.19
N GLY A 11 -3.06 -3.35 -36.81
CA GLY A 11 -2.30 -3.19 -35.57
C GLY A 11 -3.28 -3.09 -34.40
N SER A 12 -4.21 -4.03 -34.27
CA SER A 12 -5.30 -4.03 -33.29
C SER A 12 -5.08 -5.11 -32.23
N ASP A 13 -5.54 -4.90 -31.00
CA ASP A 13 -5.57 -5.99 -30.00
C ASP A 13 -6.53 -7.11 -30.40
N ALA A 14 -6.29 -8.30 -29.86
CA ALA A 14 -7.18 -9.44 -30.07
C ALA A 14 -8.58 -9.15 -29.50
N PHE A 15 -9.61 -9.47 -30.28
CA PHE A 15 -11.01 -9.34 -29.85
C PHE A 15 -11.69 -10.70 -29.82
N SER A 16 -12.64 -10.88 -28.91
CA SER A 16 -13.32 -12.17 -28.77
C SER A 16 -14.69 -12.19 -29.42
N VAL A 17 -15.02 -13.36 -29.98
CA VAL A 17 -16.34 -13.72 -30.49
C VAL A 17 -16.78 -15.03 -29.85
N SER A 18 -18.03 -15.07 -29.40
CA SER A 18 -18.66 -16.24 -28.80
C SER A 18 -19.43 -16.99 -29.87
N MET A 19 -19.11 -18.27 -30.06
CA MET A 19 -19.68 -19.13 -31.10
C MET A 19 -20.10 -20.48 -30.53
N ALA A 20 -21.10 -21.13 -31.12
CA ALA A 20 -21.41 -22.52 -30.84
C ALA A 20 -20.44 -23.46 -31.59
N PRO A 21 -20.07 -24.63 -31.03
CA PRO A 21 -19.18 -25.58 -31.73
C PRO A 21 -19.72 -26.08 -33.07
N ASP A 22 -21.03 -26.03 -33.25
CA ASP A 22 -21.75 -26.50 -34.43
C ASP A 22 -21.85 -25.44 -35.54
N ASP A 23 -21.57 -24.18 -35.22
CA ASP A 23 -21.49 -23.09 -36.19
C ASP A 23 -20.38 -23.35 -37.19
N THR A 24 -20.49 -22.69 -38.34
CA THR A 24 -19.54 -22.78 -39.43
C THR A 24 -18.52 -21.64 -39.39
N ILE A 25 -17.47 -21.77 -40.19
CA ILE A 25 -16.52 -20.67 -40.43
C ILE A 25 -17.23 -19.48 -41.10
N ASP A 26 -18.31 -19.71 -41.84
CA ASP A 26 -19.13 -18.64 -42.42
C ASP A 26 -19.85 -17.82 -41.33
N ASP A 27 -20.50 -18.51 -40.38
CA ASP A 27 -21.14 -17.86 -39.23
C ASP A 27 -20.13 -17.06 -38.40
N LEU A 28 -18.90 -17.55 -38.27
CA LEU A 28 -17.80 -16.82 -37.61
C LEU A 28 -17.42 -15.55 -38.36
N LYS A 29 -17.43 -15.56 -39.70
CA LYS A 29 -17.17 -14.34 -40.49
C LYS A 29 -18.25 -13.30 -40.25
N ASP A 30 -19.51 -13.71 -40.22
CA ASP A 30 -20.63 -12.83 -39.90
C ASP A 30 -20.50 -12.25 -38.49
N ALA A 31 -20.20 -13.09 -37.50
CA ALA A 31 -19.98 -12.65 -36.12
C ALA A 31 -18.82 -11.64 -36.00
N ILE A 32 -17.72 -11.84 -36.72
CA ILE A 32 -16.59 -10.90 -36.77
C ILE A 32 -17.03 -9.58 -37.41
N CYS A 33 -17.74 -9.61 -38.55
CA CYS A 33 -18.26 -8.41 -39.21
C CYS A 33 -19.24 -7.62 -38.34
N VAL A 34 -20.06 -8.30 -37.53
CA VAL A 34 -20.93 -7.64 -36.55
C VAL A 34 -20.13 -7.04 -35.40
N LYS A 35 -19.14 -7.78 -34.87
CA LYS A 35 -18.34 -7.34 -33.73
C LYS A 35 -17.43 -6.17 -34.07
N GLN A 36 -16.92 -6.14 -35.30
CA GLN A 36 -16.04 -5.11 -35.85
C GLN A 36 -16.77 -4.32 -36.94
N SER A 37 -18.03 -3.94 -36.67
CA SER A 37 -18.89 -3.27 -37.66
C SER A 37 -18.33 -1.96 -38.17
N ASP A 38 -17.59 -1.24 -37.32
CA ASP A 38 -16.98 0.05 -37.65
C ASP A 38 -15.78 -0.16 -38.58
N ASP A 39 -14.92 -1.12 -38.26
CA ASP A 39 -13.71 -1.45 -39.03
C ASP A 39 -14.02 -2.21 -40.33
N LEU A 40 -15.12 -2.97 -40.37
CA LEU A 40 -15.57 -3.76 -41.52
C LEU A 40 -16.79 -3.15 -42.20
N ALA A 41 -17.08 -1.87 -41.95
CA ALA A 41 -18.18 -1.15 -42.57
C ALA A 41 -18.12 -1.27 -44.09
N ASN A 42 -19.14 -1.91 -44.69
CA ASN A 42 -19.27 -2.22 -46.13
C ASN A 42 -18.40 -3.37 -46.67
N VAL A 43 -17.76 -4.16 -45.81
CA VAL A 43 -17.11 -5.40 -46.21
C VAL A 43 -18.08 -6.54 -46.00
N GLN A 44 -18.49 -7.20 -47.08
CA GLN A 44 -19.30 -8.41 -46.97
C GLN A 44 -18.48 -9.51 -46.30
N ALA A 45 -19.08 -10.23 -45.34
CA ALA A 45 -18.42 -11.30 -44.60
C ALA A 45 -17.81 -12.37 -45.51
N ASN A 46 -18.44 -12.70 -46.63
CA ASN A 46 -17.90 -13.63 -47.62
C ASN A 46 -16.58 -13.17 -48.29
N LYS A 47 -16.20 -11.89 -48.18
CA LYS A 47 -14.97 -11.33 -48.74
C LYS A 47 -13.78 -11.39 -47.78
N ILE A 48 -14.00 -11.50 -46.47
CA ILE A 48 -12.89 -11.67 -45.52
C ILE A 48 -12.33 -13.10 -45.58
N LYS A 49 -11.02 -13.22 -45.40
CA LYS A 49 -10.33 -14.52 -45.28
C LYS A 49 -9.92 -14.72 -43.83
N LEU A 50 -10.23 -15.89 -43.29
CA LEU A 50 -9.84 -16.30 -41.95
C LEU A 50 -8.70 -17.32 -42.06
N PHE A 51 -7.73 -17.23 -41.18
CA PHE A 51 -6.62 -18.19 -41.08
C PHE A 51 -6.50 -18.66 -39.63
N PRO A 52 -6.13 -19.92 -39.37
CA PRO A 52 -5.78 -20.34 -38.03
C PRO A 52 -4.49 -19.63 -37.60
N ALA A 53 -4.47 -19.06 -36.40
CA ALA A 53 -3.27 -18.46 -35.84
C ALA A 53 -2.39 -19.56 -35.20
N ARG A 54 -1.85 -20.46 -36.03
CA ARG A 54 -0.97 -21.56 -35.59
C ARG A 54 0.36 -21.59 -36.33
N ILE A 55 1.44 -21.87 -35.60
CA ILE A 55 2.77 -22.20 -36.13
C ILE A 55 3.21 -23.48 -35.43
N ASN A 56 3.77 -24.44 -36.17
CA ASN A 56 4.19 -25.74 -35.63
C ASN A 56 3.09 -26.43 -34.77
N ASP A 57 1.83 -26.34 -35.20
CA ASP A 57 0.64 -26.85 -34.50
C ASP A 57 0.34 -26.23 -33.12
N GLU A 58 0.97 -25.12 -32.74
CA GLU A 58 0.68 -24.37 -31.51
C GLU A 58 -0.03 -23.04 -31.80
N TRP A 59 -0.93 -22.61 -30.91
CA TRP A 59 -1.59 -21.30 -31.01
C TRP A 59 -0.60 -20.17 -30.74
N VAL A 60 -0.75 -19.07 -31.48
CA VAL A 60 0.13 -17.91 -31.35
C VAL A 60 -0.28 -17.06 -30.14
N GLY A 61 0.67 -16.79 -29.24
CA GLY A 61 0.49 -15.83 -28.14
C GLY A 61 0.14 -14.43 -28.64
N ALA A 62 -0.79 -13.75 -27.97
CA ALA A 62 -1.30 -12.45 -28.40
C ALA A 62 -0.20 -11.37 -28.53
N ASP A 63 0.86 -11.48 -27.73
CA ASP A 63 2.04 -10.60 -27.73
C ASP A 63 2.97 -10.80 -28.93
N LYS A 64 2.85 -11.91 -29.67
CA LYS A 64 3.78 -12.30 -30.75
C LYS A 64 3.23 -12.14 -32.16
N VAL A 65 1.92 -11.91 -32.31
CA VAL A 65 1.25 -11.92 -33.62
C VAL A 65 1.87 -10.92 -34.59
N GLU A 66 2.11 -9.67 -34.15
CA GLU A 66 2.71 -8.64 -35.01
C GLU A 66 4.12 -9.02 -35.46
N THR A 67 5.00 -9.40 -34.52
CA THR A 67 6.38 -9.79 -34.83
C THR A 67 6.45 -10.96 -35.81
N LEU A 68 5.52 -11.91 -35.71
CA LEU A 68 5.44 -13.06 -36.63
C LEU A 68 4.93 -12.66 -38.02
N LEU A 69 3.99 -11.73 -38.10
CA LEU A 69 3.46 -11.21 -39.37
C LEU A 69 4.45 -10.27 -40.09
N GLU A 70 5.36 -9.62 -39.36
CA GLU A 70 6.45 -8.82 -39.92
C GLU A 70 7.55 -9.68 -40.55
N ASN A 71 7.73 -10.93 -40.09
CA ASN A 71 8.66 -11.87 -40.68
C ASN A 71 8.07 -12.49 -41.97
N PRO A 72 8.65 -12.25 -43.16
CA PRO A 72 8.06 -12.71 -44.41
C PRO A 72 7.87 -14.23 -44.52
N THR A 73 8.78 -15.00 -43.92
CA THR A 73 8.74 -16.47 -43.95
C THR A 73 7.59 -16.99 -43.08
N LEU A 74 7.48 -16.48 -41.85
CA LEU A 74 6.47 -16.90 -40.88
C LEU A 74 5.08 -16.38 -41.26
N ALA A 75 4.97 -15.16 -41.78
CA ALA A 75 3.74 -14.63 -42.33
C ALA A 75 3.20 -15.51 -43.47
N ARG A 76 4.08 -16.01 -44.35
CA ARG A 76 3.69 -16.93 -45.44
C ARG A 76 3.16 -18.25 -44.89
N GLU A 77 3.71 -18.75 -43.80
CA GLU A 77 3.26 -19.97 -43.14
C GLU A 77 1.88 -19.78 -42.48
N LEU A 78 1.73 -18.74 -41.65
CA LEU A 78 0.48 -18.37 -40.99
C LEU A 78 -0.67 -18.15 -41.98
N LEU A 79 -0.35 -17.58 -43.14
CA LEU A 79 -1.33 -17.22 -44.18
C LEU A 79 -1.38 -18.24 -45.33
N ALA A 80 -0.82 -19.44 -45.16
CA ALA A 80 -0.76 -20.46 -46.20
C ALA A 80 -2.13 -21.09 -46.52
N LYS A 81 -2.92 -21.40 -45.48
CA LYS A 81 -4.16 -22.20 -45.61
C LYS A 81 -5.35 -21.47 -44.97
N PRO A 82 -6.17 -20.75 -45.75
CA PRO A 82 -7.38 -20.12 -45.22
C PRO A 82 -8.40 -21.17 -44.78
N LEU A 83 -9.17 -20.81 -43.75
CA LEU A 83 -10.28 -21.62 -43.24
C LEU A 83 -11.42 -21.65 -44.27
N LEU A 84 -11.94 -22.84 -44.53
CA LEU A 84 -13.05 -23.06 -45.46
C LEU A 84 -14.37 -22.70 -44.79
N SER A 85 -15.16 -21.79 -45.40
CA SER A 85 -16.47 -21.33 -44.88
C SER A 85 -17.40 -22.48 -44.47
N THR A 86 -17.38 -23.60 -45.21
CA THR A 86 -18.26 -24.76 -44.97
C THR A 86 -17.83 -25.66 -43.81
N LYS A 87 -16.64 -25.46 -43.23
CA LYS A 87 -16.18 -26.25 -42.08
C LYS A 87 -16.89 -25.79 -40.81
N ARG A 88 -17.28 -26.75 -39.98
CA ARG A 88 -17.76 -26.48 -38.62
C ARG A 88 -16.61 -26.11 -37.69
N LEU A 89 -16.85 -25.21 -36.74
CA LEU A 89 -15.85 -24.72 -35.80
C LEU A 89 -15.22 -25.86 -35.00
N ARG A 90 -16.02 -26.82 -34.50
CA ARG A 90 -15.51 -28.01 -33.79
C ARG A 90 -14.58 -28.91 -34.60
N LYS A 91 -14.48 -28.75 -35.93
CA LYS A 91 -13.52 -29.50 -36.77
C LYS A 91 -12.19 -28.77 -36.96
N VAL A 92 -12.15 -27.49 -36.59
CA VAL A 92 -10.97 -26.62 -36.72
C VAL A 92 -10.40 -26.35 -35.33
N PHE A 93 -11.26 -25.97 -34.39
CA PHE A 93 -10.97 -25.62 -33.00
C PHE A 93 -11.44 -26.77 -32.09
N HIS A 94 -10.79 -27.93 -32.24
CA HIS A 94 -11.12 -29.18 -31.56
C HIS A 94 -10.18 -29.49 -30.38
N ASP A 95 -8.98 -28.95 -30.42
CA ASP A 95 -7.97 -29.05 -29.38
C ASP A 95 -8.24 -28.02 -28.27
N ASP A 96 -7.45 -28.09 -27.20
CA ASP A 96 -7.41 -27.03 -26.20
C ASP A 96 -7.10 -25.68 -26.85
N LEU A 97 -7.88 -24.67 -26.45
CA LEU A 97 -7.79 -23.31 -26.96
C LEU A 97 -6.66 -22.53 -26.26
N GLY A 98 -6.24 -22.98 -25.07
CA GLY A 98 -5.20 -22.30 -24.30
C GLY A 98 -5.61 -20.94 -23.75
N GLU A 99 -4.72 -20.35 -22.96
CA GLU A 99 -4.88 -19.02 -22.34
C GLU A 99 -3.96 -18.01 -23.04
N ASP A 100 -4.37 -16.74 -23.11
CA ASP A 100 -3.59 -15.62 -23.67
C ASP A 100 -3.09 -15.78 -25.12
N VAL A 101 -3.82 -16.56 -25.94
CA VAL A 101 -3.51 -16.82 -27.36
C VAL A 101 -4.58 -16.29 -28.32
N VAL A 102 -4.16 -16.09 -29.57
CA VAL A 102 -5.02 -15.79 -30.71
C VAL A 102 -5.32 -17.06 -31.47
N HIS A 103 -6.57 -17.18 -31.93
CA HIS A 103 -7.07 -18.37 -32.63
C HIS A 103 -7.23 -18.13 -34.13
N VAL A 104 -7.62 -16.90 -34.51
CA VAL A 104 -8.03 -16.57 -35.88
C VAL A 104 -7.36 -15.27 -36.33
N LEU A 105 -6.65 -15.34 -37.45
CA LEU A 105 -6.20 -14.14 -38.17
C LEU A 105 -7.22 -13.77 -39.23
N VAL A 106 -7.61 -12.50 -39.25
CA VAL A 106 -8.62 -11.95 -40.14
C VAL A 106 -7.94 -11.07 -41.18
N LYS A 107 -7.98 -11.49 -42.44
CA LYS A 107 -7.44 -10.72 -43.57
C LYS A 107 -8.58 -10.06 -44.36
N MET A 108 -8.53 -8.73 -44.47
CA MET A 108 -9.43 -7.96 -45.32
C MET A 108 -9.08 -8.13 -46.81
N PRO A 109 -10.05 -7.93 -47.72
CA PRO A 109 -9.77 -7.85 -49.16
C PRO A 109 -8.76 -6.75 -49.48
N GLU A 110 -7.81 -7.03 -50.37
CA GLU A 110 -6.84 -6.03 -50.83
C GLU A 110 -7.50 -5.10 -51.85
N ASN A 111 -7.91 -3.91 -51.39
CA ASN A 111 -8.35 -2.80 -52.23
C ASN A 111 -7.99 -1.47 -51.55
N GLU A 112 -7.94 -0.38 -52.31
CA GLU A 112 -7.51 0.94 -51.81
C GLU A 112 -8.38 1.47 -50.66
N LYS A 113 -9.69 1.19 -50.69
CA LYS A 113 -10.61 1.58 -49.61
C LYS A 113 -10.25 0.89 -48.29
N ASN A 114 -9.96 -0.41 -48.32
CA ASN A 114 -9.59 -1.19 -47.14
C ASN A 114 -8.19 -0.82 -46.61
N LYS A 115 -7.24 -0.49 -47.49
CA LYS A 115 -5.93 0.05 -47.07
C LYS A 115 -6.11 1.36 -46.29
N LEU A 116 -6.99 2.24 -46.75
CA LEU A 116 -7.29 3.51 -46.07
C LEU A 116 -7.96 3.30 -44.70
N ILE A 117 -8.86 2.33 -44.59
CA ILE A 117 -9.50 1.95 -43.31
C ILE A 117 -8.43 1.47 -42.31
N LEU A 118 -7.59 0.51 -42.71
CA LEU A 118 -6.52 -0.01 -41.86
C LEU A 118 -5.56 1.09 -41.40
N ALA A 119 -5.14 1.98 -42.31
CA ALA A 119 -4.29 3.12 -41.96
C ALA A 119 -4.97 4.12 -41.00
N THR A 120 -6.30 4.24 -41.07
CA THR A 120 -7.07 5.11 -40.16
C THR A 120 -7.14 4.51 -38.75
N ILE A 121 -7.39 3.20 -38.64
CA ILE A 121 -7.40 2.46 -37.37
C ILE A 121 -6.03 2.57 -36.68
N GLN A 122 -4.94 2.33 -37.43
CA GLN A 122 -3.58 2.47 -36.92
C GLN A 122 -3.32 3.89 -36.37
N LYS A 123 -3.69 4.93 -37.12
CA LYS A 123 -3.54 6.33 -36.67
C LYS A 123 -4.34 6.61 -35.41
N GLN A 124 -5.58 6.15 -35.34
CA GLN A 124 -6.42 6.31 -34.15
C GLN A 124 -5.80 5.62 -32.94
N ARG A 125 -5.22 4.42 -33.08
CA ARG A 125 -4.54 3.71 -31.98
C ARG A 125 -3.36 4.51 -31.44
N VAL A 126 -2.49 5.03 -32.33
CA VAL A 126 -1.35 5.87 -31.93
C VAL A 126 -1.82 7.11 -31.17
N VAL A 127 -2.92 7.74 -31.63
CA VAL A 127 -3.51 8.90 -30.93
C VAL A 127 -4.03 8.51 -29.54
N HIS A 128 -4.77 7.41 -29.41
CA HIS A 128 -5.27 6.94 -28.11
C HIS A 128 -4.13 6.57 -27.15
N GLU A 129 -3.08 5.92 -27.63
CA GLU A 129 -1.92 5.57 -26.81
C GLU A 129 -1.17 6.83 -26.35
N MET A 130 -1.03 7.82 -27.23
CA MET A 130 -0.42 9.10 -26.90
C MET A 130 -1.27 9.88 -25.88
N GLN A 131 -2.60 9.86 -26.03
CA GLN A 131 -3.53 10.47 -25.07
C GLN A 131 -3.41 9.83 -23.68
N ARG A 132 -3.35 8.50 -23.60
CA ARG A 132 -3.13 7.78 -22.33
C ARG A 132 -1.80 8.18 -21.68
N LYS A 133 -0.72 8.26 -22.45
CA LYS A 133 0.59 8.71 -21.95
C LYS A 133 0.55 10.15 -21.45
N ILE A 134 -0.17 11.04 -22.14
CA ILE A 134 -0.37 12.43 -21.70
C ILE A 134 -1.12 12.47 -20.37
N GLU A 135 -2.19 11.67 -20.21
CA GLU A 135 -2.96 11.58 -18.97
C GLU A 135 -2.12 11.03 -17.80
N GLU A 136 -1.31 9.99 -18.04
CA GLU A 136 -0.38 9.45 -17.04
C GLU A 136 0.66 10.48 -16.60
N GLU A 137 1.25 11.23 -17.54
CA GLU A 137 2.23 12.28 -17.22
C GLU A 137 1.59 13.49 -16.53
N GLN A 138 0.37 13.88 -16.92
CA GLN A 138 -0.41 14.90 -16.22
C GLN A 138 -0.70 14.47 -14.77
N GLN A 139 -1.12 13.23 -14.55
CA GLN A 139 -1.37 12.72 -13.21
C GLN A 139 -0.09 12.73 -12.35
N LYS A 140 1.06 12.36 -12.92
CA LYS A 140 2.35 12.45 -12.22
C LYS A 140 2.71 13.90 -11.88
N ALA A 141 2.50 14.82 -12.82
CA ALA A 141 2.75 16.24 -12.60
C ALA A 141 1.85 16.82 -11.51
N ASP A 142 0.56 16.44 -11.48
CA ASP A 142 -0.40 16.85 -10.46
C ASP A 142 0.02 16.34 -9.06
N VAL A 143 0.42 15.08 -8.95
CA VAL A 143 0.94 14.51 -7.68
C VAL A 143 2.21 15.24 -7.23
N ALA A 144 3.14 15.51 -8.16
CA ALA A 144 4.36 16.24 -7.85
C ALA A 144 4.09 17.69 -7.41
N PHE A 145 3.11 18.36 -8.04
CA PHE A 145 2.69 19.70 -7.67
C PHE A 145 2.06 19.73 -6.27
N GLN A 146 1.15 18.80 -5.97
CA GLN A 146 0.54 18.66 -4.65
C GLN A 146 1.59 18.40 -3.56
N GLU A 147 2.59 17.56 -3.86
CA GLU A 147 3.69 17.30 -2.93
C GLU A 147 4.57 18.55 -2.71
N ALA A 148 4.87 19.31 -3.76
CA ALA A 148 5.62 20.56 -3.65
C ALA A 148 4.87 21.61 -2.82
N GLU A 149 3.55 21.74 -3.02
CA GLU A 149 2.70 22.62 -2.22
C GLU A 149 2.65 22.16 -0.75
N ARG A 150 2.52 20.86 -0.50
CA ARG A 150 2.60 20.28 0.85
C ARG A 150 3.91 20.69 1.53
N ILE A 151 5.05 20.50 0.87
CA ILE A 151 6.38 20.84 1.40
C ILE A 151 6.52 22.36 1.64
N ALA A 152 5.99 23.19 0.74
CA ALA A 152 6.00 24.64 0.90
C ALA A 152 5.27 25.07 2.17
N ASN A 153 4.14 24.43 2.47
CA ASN A 153 3.27 24.71 3.61
C ASN A 153 3.76 24.13 4.96
N ILE A 154 4.83 23.33 4.98
CA ILE A 154 5.37 22.78 6.23
C ILE A 154 5.92 23.92 7.11
N PRO A 155 5.55 23.98 8.40
CA PRO A 155 6.01 25.02 9.32
C PRO A 155 7.53 25.17 9.37
N ALA A 156 8.01 26.41 9.38
CA ALA A 156 9.45 26.71 9.44
C ALA A 156 10.12 26.10 10.69
N LYS A 157 9.40 26.04 11.82
CA LYS A 157 9.85 25.38 13.05
C LYS A 157 10.18 23.89 12.78
N ARG A 158 9.33 23.18 12.04
CA ARG A 158 9.52 21.77 11.70
C ARG A 158 10.69 21.52 10.76
N LYS A 159 10.86 22.36 9.73
CA LYS A 159 12.03 22.30 8.83
C LYS A 159 13.35 22.52 9.57
N ARG A 160 13.37 23.45 10.51
CA ARG A 160 14.51 23.67 11.41
C ARG A 160 14.79 22.41 12.24
N ASP A 161 13.75 21.81 12.81
CA ASP A 161 13.87 20.66 13.69
C ASP A 161 14.46 19.44 12.98
N TRP A 162 14.02 19.16 11.75
CA TRP A 162 14.63 18.15 10.89
C TRP A 162 16.11 18.43 10.63
N THR A 163 16.47 19.68 10.34
CA THR A 163 17.87 20.07 10.13
C THR A 163 18.73 19.78 11.37
N ILE A 164 18.24 20.18 12.55
CA ILE A 164 18.97 19.98 13.81
C ILE A 164 19.10 18.49 14.13
N LEU A 165 18.03 17.71 13.99
CA LEU A 165 18.04 16.27 14.24
C LEU A 165 18.96 15.53 13.26
N ASN A 166 18.92 15.88 11.97
CA ASN A 166 19.81 15.29 10.97
C ASN A 166 21.28 15.57 11.28
N ASN A 167 21.61 16.78 11.73
CA ASN A 167 22.97 17.11 12.16
C ASN A 167 23.43 16.26 13.35
N ALA A 168 22.52 15.95 14.29
CA ALA A 168 22.82 15.13 15.45
C ALA A 168 23.16 13.66 15.11
N ILE A 169 22.65 13.15 13.99
CA ILE A 169 22.83 11.75 13.56
C ILE A 169 23.72 11.59 12.33
N ALA A 170 24.20 12.68 11.73
CA ALA A 170 24.96 12.68 10.48
C ALA A 170 26.17 11.74 10.51
N SER A 171 26.89 11.66 11.64
CA SER A 171 28.06 10.78 11.80
C SER A 171 27.72 9.28 11.83
N LYS A 172 26.43 8.92 11.90
CA LYS A 172 25.92 7.56 12.01
C LYS A 172 25.08 7.15 10.80
N GLN A 173 25.07 7.95 9.74
CA GLN A 173 24.32 7.61 8.53
C GLN A 173 24.95 6.41 7.83
N GLY A 174 24.10 5.47 7.43
CA GLY A 174 24.47 4.33 6.61
C GLY A 174 24.70 4.74 5.15
N LYS A 175 24.96 3.73 4.31
CA LYS A 175 25.16 3.94 2.86
C LYS A 175 23.92 4.48 2.14
N ASP A 176 22.74 4.26 2.72
CA ASP A 176 21.45 4.75 2.22
C ASP A 176 21.15 6.20 2.67
N GLY A 177 22.09 6.85 3.37
CA GLY A 177 21.94 8.20 3.88
C GLY A 177 21.00 8.33 5.09
N ASN A 178 20.57 7.21 5.68
CA ASN A 178 19.72 7.18 6.87
C ASN A 178 20.46 6.61 8.08
N THR A 179 20.05 7.01 9.28
CA THR A 179 20.50 6.40 10.54
C THR A 179 19.41 5.52 11.11
N ALA A 180 19.76 4.29 11.46
CA ALA A 180 18.83 3.40 12.16
C ALA A 180 18.43 4.02 13.52
N PHE A 181 17.15 3.99 13.88
CA PHE A 181 16.67 4.46 15.20
C PHE A 181 17.48 3.81 16.33
N SER A 182 17.82 2.53 16.18
CA SER A 182 18.61 1.75 17.13
C SER A 182 20.02 2.26 17.38
N ALA A 183 20.59 3.06 16.48
CA ALA A 183 21.93 3.65 16.56
C ALA A 183 21.94 5.06 17.17
N VAL A 184 20.77 5.65 17.42
CA VAL A 184 20.68 6.99 18.02
C VAL A 184 20.99 6.90 19.52
N GLU A 185 21.89 7.76 19.98
CA GLU A 185 22.23 7.87 21.40
C GLU A 185 21.50 9.06 21.99
N TYR A 186 21.01 8.93 23.22
CA TYR A 186 20.24 10.00 23.87
C TYR A 186 21.05 11.29 24.03
N GLU A 187 22.34 11.17 24.36
CA GLU A 187 23.25 12.29 24.53
C GLU A 187 23.51 13.05 23.21
N SER A 188 23.23 12.43 22.05
CA SER A 188 23.30 13.12 20.76
C SER A 188 22.07 13.99 20.48
N LEU A 189 20.96 13.80 21.21
CA LEU A 189 19.77 14.63 21.03
C LEU A 189 20.09 16.09 21.36
N PRO A 190 19.62 17.05 20.53
CA PRO A 190 19.65 18.46 20.89
C PRO A 190 18.82 18.70 22.16
N LYS A 191 19.25 19.65 23.01
CA LYS A 191 18.64 19.90 24.33
C LYS A 191 17.11 19.98 24.30
N ARG A 192 16.55 20.62 23.27
CA ARG A 192 15.10 20.79 23.06
C ARG A 192 14.31 19.48 22.95
N PHE A 193 14.93 18.42 22.45
CA PHE A 193 14.30 17.11 22.28
C PHE A 193 14.62 16.17 23.44
N ARG A 194 15.46 16.62 24.38
CA ARG A 194 15.69 15.87 25.60
C ARG A 194 14.52 16.09 26.55
N ILE A 195 14.19 15.04 27.27
CA ILE A 195 13.12 15.02 28.27
C ILE A 195 13.69 15.11 29.69
N ASP A 196 14.91 15.66 29.81
CA ASP A 196 15.65 15.81 31.07
C ASP A 196 15.04 16.88 31.99
N ASP A 197 14.33 17.86 31.39
CA ASP A 197 13.78 19.03 32.11
C ASP A 197 12.55 18.69 32.97
N GLY A 198 12.17 17.40 33.08
CA GLY A 198 11.11 16.92 33.96
C GLY A 198 9.84 16.50 33.23
N GLU A 199 8.73 16.51 33.94
CA GLU A 199 7.39 16.23 33.40
C GLU A 199 6.61 17.52 33.25
N VAL A 200 5.69 17.57 32.29
CA VAL A 200 4.77 18.70 32.20
C VAL A 200 3.81 18.67 33.39
N THR A 201 3.65 19.83 34.04
CA THR A 201 2.77 20.01 35.20
C THR A 201 1.54 20.87 34.88
N GLN A 202 1.44 21.36 33.65
CA GLN A 202 0.35 22.20 33.16
C GLN A 202 0.25 22.08 31.63
N GLY A 203 -0.81 22.66 31.06
CA GLY A 203 -1.05 22.68 29.63
C GLY A 203 -1.92 21.52 29.12
N PRO A 204 -2.27 21.53 27.82
CA PRO A 204 -3.23 20.57 27.26
C PRO A 204 -2.81 19.11 27.42
N PHE A 205 -1.52 18.80 27.25
CA PHE A 205 -1.04 17.42 27.40
C PHE A 205 -1.08 16.94 28.85
N HIS A 206 -0.67 17.78 29.80
CA HIS A 206 -0.80 17.46 31.23
C HIS A 206 -2.26 17.21 31.61
N LYS A 207 -3.19 18.06 31.12
CA LYS A 207 -4.63 17.91 31.33
C LYS A 207 -5.16 16.61 30.74
N LEU A 208 -4.78 16.29 29.49
CA LEU A 208 -5.14 15.03 28.83
C LEU A 208 -4.71 13.82 29.67
N MET A 209 -3.53 13.88 30.29
CA MET A 209 -2.97 12.80 31.09
C MET A 209 -3.57 12.68 32.50
N THR A 210 -3.93 13.79 33.14
CA THR A 210 -4.46 13.78 34.52
C THR A 210 -5.97 13.66 34.59
N GLU A 211 -6.69 14.14 33.57
CA GLU A 211 -8.15 14.05 33.47
C GLU A 211 -8.62 12.87 32.61
N ALA A 212 -7.71 12.03 32.12
CA ALA A 212 -8.07 10.80 31.43
C ALA A 212 -8.96 9.93 32.33
N ASN A 213 -10.20 9.72 31.89
CA ASN A 213 -11.07 8.74 32.53
C ASN A 213 -10.45 7.35 32.36
N GLY A 214 -10.67 6.49 33.35
CA GLY A 214 -10.46 5.06 33.17
C GLY A 214 -11.31 4.51 32.01
N ILE A 215 -10.97 3.32 31.55
CA ILE A 215 -11.81 2.58 30.60
C ILE A 215 -13.07 2.05 31.30
N ASP A 216 -14.09 1.68 30.53
CA ASP A 216 -15.33 1.15 31.11
C ASP A 216 -15.10 -0.19 31.84
N ASP A 217 -15.91 -0.46 32.86
CA ASP A 217 -15.72 -1.61 33.75
C ASP A 217 -15.71 -2.97 33.01
N ASN A 218 -16.51 -3.12 31.96
CA ASN A 218 -16.54 -4.36 31.19
C ASN A 218 -15.22 -4.55 30.42
N SER A 219 -14.75 -3.51 29.73
CA SER A 219 -13.44 -3.53 29.06
C SER A 219 -12.30 -3.76 30.04
N LEU A 220 -12.38 -3.18 31.24
CA LEU A 220 -11.39 -3.40 32.30
C LEU A 220 -11.41 -4.84 32.82
N ASP A 221 -12.58 -5.44 33.03
CA ASP A 221 -12.72 -6.84 33.44
C ASP A 221 -12.10 -7.80 32.43
N GLU A 222 -12.37 -7.59 31.14
CA GLU A 222 -11.78 -8.38 30.05
C GLU A 222 -10.25 -8.25 30.01
N LEU A 223 -9.74 -7.02 30.15
CA LEU A 223 -8.30 -6.76 30.20
C LEU A 223 -7.65 -7.43 31.41
N MET A 224 -8.22 -7.26 32.61
CA MET A 224 -7.69 -7.84 33.85
C MET A 224 -7.65 -9.37 33.77
N LYS A 225 -8.69 -10.01 33.21
CA LYS A 225 -8.71 -11.45 32.97
C LYS A 225 -7.61 -11.88 31.99
N THR A 226 -7.37 -11.10 30.94
CA THR A 226 -6.28 -11.38 29.98
C THR A 226 -4.91 -11.29 30.65
N LEU A 227 -4.70 -10.27 31.48
CA LEU A 227 -3.45 -10.10 32.24
C LEU A 227 -3.27 -11.23 33.26
N GLU A 228 -4.32 -11.67 33.95
CA GLU A 228 -4.27 -12.83 34.86
C GLU A 228 -3.82 -14.11 34.15
N VAL A 229 -4.38 -14.40 32.97
CA VAL A 229 -3.98 -15.55 32.15
C VAL A 229 -2.49 -15.45 31.75
N LYS A 230 -2.02 -14.26 31.38
CA LYS A 230 -0.61 -14.03 31.03
C LYS A 230 0.31 -14.16 32.26
N SER A 231 -0.10 -13.65 33.42
CA SER A 231 0.62 -13.83 34.68
C SER A 231 0.74 -15.30 35.05
N TRP A 232 -0.32 -16.10 34.89
CA TRP A 232 -0.21 -17.56 35.04
C TRP A 232 0.85 -18.10 34.07
N ALA A 233 0.73 -17.80 32.78
CA ALA A 233 1.52 -18.42 31.70
C ALA A 233 3.01 -18.06 31.73
N TYR A 234 3.35 -16.82 32.08
CA TYR A 234 4.69 -16.27 31.94
C TYR A 234 5.32 -15.85 33.26
N ASN A 235 4.61 -16.03 34.38
CA ASN A 235 4.97 -15.68 35.75
C ASN A 235 5.12 -14.15 35.99
N ASP A 236 6.07 -13.50 35.32
CA ASP A 236 6.43 -12.11 35.58
C ASP A 236 6.58 -11.30 34.26
N PRO A 237 5.87 -10.17 34.11
CA PRO A 237 5.99 -9.28 32.96
C PRO A 237 7.38 -8.71 32.72
N THR A 238 8.32 -8.71 33.67
CA THR A 238 9.66 -8.10 33.53
C THR A 238 10.74 -9.08 33.07
N THR A 239 10.45 -10.39 33.06
CA THR A 239 11.39 -11.50 32.82
C THR A 239 12.36 -11.27 31.65
N ASN A 240 11.83 -10.94 30.47
CA ASN A 240 12.62 -10.61 29.28
C ASN A 240 11.77 -9.77 28.33
N GLU A 241 12.40 -9.20 27.31
CA GLU A 241 11.76 -8.31 26.34
C GLU A 241 10.54 -8.94 25.66
N ALA A 242 10.65 -10.18 25.17
CA ALA A 242 9.56 -10.87 24.50
C ALA A 242 8.37 -11.10 25.45
N THR A 243 8.64 -11.42 26.72
CA THR A 243 7.59 -11.55 27.74
C THR A 243 6.91 -10.20 28.00
N ARG A 244 7.66 -9.11 28.18
CA ARG A 244 7.04 -7.79 28.45
C ARG A 244 6.13 -7.36 27.30
N VAL A 245 6.57 -7.61 26.06
CA VAL A 245 5.79 -7.35 24.85
C VAL A 245 4.44 -8.05 24.89
N GLN A 246 4.34 -9.27 25.46
CA GLN A 246 3.05 -9.96 25.60
C GLN A 246 2.09 -9.26 26.56
N PHE A 247 2.59 -8.69 27.66
CA PHE A 247 1.76 -7.98 28.63
C PHE A 247 1.36 -6.59 28.11
N MET A 248 2.31 -5.87 27.50
CA MET A 248 2.02 -4.61 26.81
C MET A 248 0.99 -4.77 25.70
N SER A 249 1.12 -5.82 24.88
CA SER A 249 0.18 -6.08 23.78
C SER A 249 -1.24 -6.27 24.30
N ALA A 250 -1.42 -6.92 25.46
CA ALA A 250 -2.73 -7.09 26.07
C ALA A 250 -3.42 -5.74 26.31
N ILE A 251 -2.71 -4.78 26.90
CA ILE A 251 -3.25 -3.44 27.18
C ILE A 251 -3.58 -2.73 25.86
N PHE A 252 -2.64 -2.70 24.90
CA PHE A 252 -2.85 -2.03 23.62
C PHE A 252 -4.00 -2.64 22.80
N GLU A 253 -4.10 -3.97 22.75
CA GLU A 253 -5.15 -4.69 22.04
C GLU A 253 -6.53 -4.35 22.60
N HIS A 254 -6.69 -4.33 23.93
CA HIS A 254 -7.96 -4.00 24.57
C HIS A 254 -8.34 -2.54 24.33
N VAL A 255 -7.40 -1.60 24.52
CA VAL A 255 -7.66 -0.17 24.27
C VAL A 255 -8.02 0.07 22.79
N VAL A 256 -7.32 -0.55 21.84
CA VAL A 256 -7.65 -0.43 20.41
C VAL A 256 -9.01 -1.05 20.09
N HIS A 257 -9.36 -2.18 20.73
CA HIS A 257 -10.64 -2.85 20.53
C HIS A 257 -11.85 -1.99 20.93
N MET A 258 -11.67 -1.05 21.87
CA MET A 258 -12.73 -0.11 22.26
C MET A 258 -13.21 0.77 21.08
N PHE A 259 -12.35 1.00 20.08
CA PHE A 259 -12.68 1.77 18.87
C PHE A 259 -13.33 0.94 17.75
N LYS A 260 -13.73 -0.32 18.00
CA LYS A 260 -14.30 -1.23 16.99
C LYS A 260 -15.57 -0.72 16.30
N LYS A 261 -16.30 0.21 16.93
CA LYS A 261 -17.56 0.75 16.41
C LYS A 261 -17.39 1.90 15.42
N ALA A 262 -16.16 2.36 15.14
CA ALA A 262 -15.90 3.38 14.13
C ALA A 262 -16.36 2.86 12.75
N GLY A 263 -17.50 3.34 12.27
CA GLY A 263 -18.21 2.78 11.11
C GLY A 263 -17.56 3.05 9.75
N LYS A 264 -16.47 3.82 9.71
CA LYS A 264 -15.67 4.10 8.50
C LYS A 264 -14.24 3.62 8.70
N ASP A 265 -13.67 2.98 7.67
CA ASP A 265 -12.27 2.54 7.67
C ASP A 265 -11.26 3.67 7.92
N SER A 266 -11.64 4.92 7.59
CA SER A 266 -10.86 6.14 7.84
C SER A 266 -10.72 6.51 9.32
N GLU A 267 -11.59 5.99 10.18
CA GLU A 267 -11.61 6.25 11.62
C GLU A 267 -11.21 5.01 12.43
N ARG A 268 -10.96 3.89 11.74
CA ARG A 268 -10.60 2.63 12.39
C ARG A 268 -9.22 2.74 13.03
N VAL A 269 -9.16 2.45 14.31
CA VAL A 269 -7.90 2.32 15.05
C VAL A 269 -7.30 0.93 14.82
N ARG A 270 -6.00 0.86 14.51
CA ARG A 270 -5.27 -0.38 14.25
C ARG A 270 -3.95 -0.41 15.01
N LEU A 271 -3.66 -1.54 15.65
CA LEU A 271 -2.36 -1.87 16.23
C LEU A 271 -1.53 -2.65 15.20
N SER A 272 -0.32 -2.19 14.94
CA SER A 272 0.66 -2.85 14.08
C SER A 272 1.92 -3.15 14.90
N ILE A 273 2.39 -4.40 14.85
CA ILE A 273 3.56 -4.87 15.60
C ILE A 273 4.76 -4.86 14.65
N GLN A 274 5.95 -4.48 15.14
CA GLN A 274 7.19 -4.43 14.35
C GLN A 274 7.02 -3.66 13.03
N SER A 275 6.51 -2.44 13.13
CA SER A 275 6.22 -1.60 11.95
C SER A 275 7.45 -0.82 11.52
N LYS A 276 7.73 -0.83 10.21
CA LYS A 276 8.81 -0.04 9.63
C LYS A 276 8.38 1.42 9.44
N LEU A 277 9.22 2.35 9.89
CA LEU A 277 9.12 3.78 9.61
C LEU A 277 10.40 4.27 8.93
N ALA A 278 10.26 5.20 8.00
CA ALA A 278 11.39 5.83 7.32
C ALA A 278 11.01 7.27 6.95
N GLY A 279 11.80 8.24 7.40
CA GLY A 279 11.63 9.64 7.03
C GLY A 279 12.27 9.96 5.68
N SER A 280 11.66 10.88 4.95
CA SER A 280 12.24 11.50 3.76
C SER A 280 13.05 12.74 4.13
N PHE A 281 12.59 13.53 5.10
CA PHE A 281 13.25 14.73 5.58
C PHE A 281 14.06 14.48 6.86
N VAL A 282 13.48 13.77 7.82
CA VAL A 282 14.24 13.22 8.96
C VAL A 282 14.99 11.98 8.46
N LYS A 283 16.32 12.05 8.41
CA LYS A 283 17.21 11.01 7.86
C LYS A 283 17.39 9.83 8.82
N ALA A 284 16.28 9.31 9.31
CA ALA A 284 16.23 8.19 10.24
C ALA A 284 15.19 7.16 9.79
N ASN A 285 15.49 5.90 10.04
CA ASN A 285 14.59 4.79 9.73
C ASN A 285 14.73 3.66 10.76
N GLY A 286 13.78 2.75 10.77
CA GLY A 286 13.85 1.59 11.64
C GLY A 286 12.50 0.94 11.84
N VAL A 287 12.46 0.05 12.83
CA VAL A 287 11.26 -0.69 13.22
C VAL A 287 10.88 -0.27 14.62
N VAL A 288 9.61 0.06 14.82
CA VAL A 288 9.03 0.33 16.15
C VAL A 288 8.33 -0.92 16.66
N ASP A 289 8.36 -1.15 17.96
CA ASP A 289 7.78 -2.35 18.58
C ASP A 289 6.27 -2.39 18.36
N PHE A 290 5.59 -1.27 18.60
CA PHE A 290 4.20 -1.07 18.22
C PHE A 290 3.96 0.27 17.56
N LEU A 291 3.03 0.29 16.60
CA LEU A 291 2.51 1.47 15.95
C LEU A 291 1.00 1.43 16.01
N ILE A 292 0.38 2.47 16.57
CA ILE A 292 -1.07 2.61 16.62
C ILE A 292 -1.49 3.69 15.64
N SER A 293 -2.39 3.35 14.73
CA SER A 293 -2.87 4.24 13.67
C SER A 293 -4.37 4.45 13.77
N ARG A 294 -4.85 5.62 13.32
CA ARG A 294 -6.26 5.94 13.10
C ARG A 294 -6.44 6.26 11.62
N GLY A 295 -7.15 5.38 10.90
CA GLY A 295 -7.21 5.43 9.44
C GLY A 295 -5.84 5.20 8.79
N LYS A 296 -5.31 6.22 8.10
CA LYS A 296 -3.98 6.19 7.45
C LYS A 296 -2.89 6.88 8.27
N LYS A 297 -3.24 7.48 9.40
CA LYS A 297 -2.33 8.33 10.19
C LYS A 297 -1.82 7.58 11.40
N THR A 298 -0.54 7.73 11.69
CA THR A 298 0.08 7.18 12.90
C THR A 298 -0.22 8.08 14.08
N VAL A 299 -0.95 7.61 15.09
CA VAL A 299 -1.28 8.41 16.28
C VAL A 299 -0.23 8.23 17.37
N CYS A 300 0.20 6.98 17.61
CA CYS A 300 1.15 6.66 18.66
C CYS A 300 2.21 5.68 18.18
N VAL A 301 3.47 5.96 18.51
CA VAL A 301 4.59 5.01 18.37
C VAL A 301 4.99 4.50 19.75
N VAL A 302 5.32 3.22 19.87
CA VAL A 302 5.68 2.60 21.14
C VAL A 302 7.03 1.92 21.04
N GLU A 303 7.88 2.22 22.02
CA GLU A 303 9.19 1.61 22.23
C GLU A 303 9.16 0.80 23.53
N ALA A 304 9.15 -0.52 23.40
CA ALA A 304 9.35 -1.43 24.52
C ALA A 304 10.84 -1.45 24.88
N LYS A 305 11.17 -1.30 26.17
CA LYS A 305 12.56 -1.32 26.67
C LYS A 305 12.66 -2.15 27.95
N ASP A 306 13.87 -2.44 28.40
CA ASP A 306 14.11 -2.91 29.77
C ASP A 306 14.16 -1.71 30.73
N TRP A 307 15.33 -1.16 31.06
CA TRP A 307 15.52 -0.06 31.99
C TRP A 307 16.32 1.07 31.32
N ASN A 308 16.71 0.89 30.06
CA ASN A 308 17.35 1.93 29.26
C ASN A 308 16.33 2.87 28.60
N PHE A 309 15.59 3.61 29.43
CA PHE A 309 14.63 4.59 28.96
C PHE A 309 15.26 5.75 28.20
N LYS A 310 16.53 6.09 28.43
CA LYS A 310 17.23 7.10 27.64
C LYS A 310 17.30 6.69 26.18
N LYS A 311 17.76 5.47 25.90
CA LYS A 311 17.81 4.93 24.54
C LYS A 311 16.42 4.86 23.92
N GLY A 312 15.43 4.37 24.67
CA GLY A 312 14.04 4.32 24.19
C GLY A 312 13.45 5.70 23.89
N SER A 313 13.78 6.70 24.70
CA SER A 313 13.32 8.08 24.48
C SER A 313 13.97 8.70 23.24
N ALA A 314 15.26 8.43 23.02
CA ALA A 314 15.93 8.87 21.79
C ALA A 314 15.31 8.25 20.54
N GLN A 315 15.03 6.96 20.57
CA GLN A 315 14.32 6.27 19.49
C GLN A 315 12.93 6.88 19.29
N SER A 316 12.14 7.00 20.36
CA SER A 316 10.78 7.53 20.29
C SER A 316 10.73 8.95 19.73
N VAL A 317 11.69 9.83 20.04
CA VAL A 317 11.78 11.16 19.44
C VAL A 317 11.89 11.08 17.92
N PHE A 318 12.83 10.29 17.39
CA PHE A 318 12.98 10.14 15.94
C PHE A 318 11.77 9.46 15.30
N CYS A 319 11.20 8.44 15.96
CA CYS A 319 9.99 7.76 15.48
C CYS A 319 8.79 8.72 15.40
N MET A 320 8.58 9.56 16.42
CA MET A 320 7.50 10.57 16.43
C MET A 320 7.73 11.64 15.36
N GLU A 321 8.97 12.11 15.16
CA GLU A 321 9.28 13.11 14.13
C GLU A 321 9.08 12.56 12.71
N VAL A 322 9.49 11.32 12.45
CA VAL A 322 9.22 10.62 11.18
C VAL A 322 7.72 10.41 10.99
N ALA A 323 6.99 10.02 12.03
CA ALA A 323 5.54 9.86 11.95
C ALA A 323 4.82 11.20 11.70
N ALA A 324 5.25 12.29 12.34
CA ALA A 324 4.70 13.63 12.15
C ALA A 324 4.96 14.14 10.73
N GLU A 325 6.13 13.83 10.16
CA GLU A 325 6.48 14.07 8.77
C GLU A 325 5.54 13.33 7.80
N ILE A 326 5.34 12.03 8.01
CA ILE A 326 4.48 11.18 7.17
C ILE A 326 3.02 11.63 7.25
N ASN A 327 2.51 11.89 8.46
CA ASN A 327 1.14 12.34 8.67
C ASN A 327 0.89 13.78 8.19
N ASN A 328 1.95 14.60 8.08
CA ASN A 328 1.87 16.05 7.98
C ASN A 328 1.07 16.68 9.15
N GLU A 329 1.38 16.27 10.38
CA GLU A 329 0.66 16.70 11.59
C GLU A 329 1.58 17.35 12.62
N GLU A 330 1.00 18.22 13.44
CA GLU A 330 1.73 18.89 14.51
C GLU A 330 2.11 17.96 15.65
N HIS A 331 1.22 17.04 16.00
CA HIS A 331 1.43 16.17 17.13
C HIS A 331 1.35 14.70 16.76
N VAL A 332 2.25 13.94 17.38
CA VAL A 332 2.26 12.49 17.40
C VAL A 332 2.65 12.08 18.82
N TYR A 333 2.03 11.01 19.31
CA TYR A 333 2.30 10.49 20.63
C TYR A 333 3.37 9.40 20.60
N GLY A 334 4.09 9.31 21.71
CA GLY A 334 5.09 8.28 21.96
C GLY A 334 4.84 7.61 23.30
N VAL A 335 5.09 6.31 23.38
CA VAL A 335 5.14 5.59 24.66
C VAL A 335 6.47 4.86 24.75
N VAL A 336 7.23 5.14 25.80
CA VAL A 336 8.42 4.36 26.15
C VAL A 336 8.11 3.63 27.44
N THR A 337 8.12 2.30 27.42
CA THR A 337 7.70 1.51 28.58
C THR A 337 8.45 0.20 28.70
N ASN A 338 8.53 -0.30 29.92
CA ASN A 338 8.97 -1.65 30.25
C ASN A 338 7.87 -2.45 30.96
N TYR A 339 6.61 -2.09 30.73
CA TYR A 339 5.41 -2.52 31.45
C TYR A 339 5.26 -1.96 32.88
N VAL A 340 6.35 -1.82 33.64
CA VAL A 340 6.29 -1.28 35.02
C VAL A 340 6.27 0.25 35.02
N GLU A 341 7.18 0.88 34.29
CA GLU A 341 7.22 2.33 34.07
C GLU A 341 6.69 2.68 32.68
N TRP A 342 5.88 3.72 32.60
CA TRP A 342 5.27 4.22 31.37
C TRP A 342 5.60 5.70 31.21
N ARG A 343 6.33 6.04 30.14
CA ARG A 343 6.57 7.43 29.75
C ARG A 343 5.72 7.75 28.54
N PHE A 344 4.72 8.59 28.73
CA PHE A 344 3.92 9.16 27.67
C PHE A 344 4.60 10.42 27.16
N LEU A 345 4.78 10.49 25.85
CA LEU A 345 5.43 11.58 25.15
C LEU A 345 4.43 12.21 24.17
N LYS A 346 4.47 13.53 24.03
CA LYS A 346 3.79 14.25 22.95
C LYS A 346 4.81 15.09 22.22
N ARG A 347 5.00 14.79 20.94
CA ARG A 347 5.78 15.64 20.04
C ARG A 347 4.89 16.81 19.60
N THR A 348 5.43 18.03 19.61
CA THR A 348 4.80 19.24 19.06
C THR A 348 5.83 20.05 18.27
N ASP A 349 5.41 21.11 17.57
CA ASP A 349 6.37 22.03 16.94
C ASP A 349 7.17 22.86 17.95
N ASP A 350 6.82 22.84 19.23
CA ASP A 350 7.48 23.55 20.32
C ASP A 350 8.48 22.68 21.11
N GLY A 351 8.33 21.36 21.09
CA GLY A 351 9.27 20.41 21.69
C GLY A 351 8.61 19.07 21.99
N ILE A 352 9.21 18.33 22.91
CA ILE A 352 8.68 17.06 23.42
C ILE A 352 8.16 17.27 24.84
N GLU A 353 6.88 17.00 25.05
CA GLU A 353 6.28 16.98 26.37
C GLU A 353 6.33 15.55 26.93
N ARG A 354 6.51 15.41 28.25
CA ARG A 354 6.57 14.11 28.94
C ARG A 354 5.63 14.07 30.14
N PHE A 355 4.97 12.94 30.32
CA PHE A 355 4.24 12.56 31.52
C PHE A 355 4.60 11.12 31.89
N SER A 356 4.79 10.79 33.17
CA SER A 356 5.07 9.41 33.58
C SER A 356 3.97 8.84 34.46
N ASP A 357 3.81 7.53 34.37
CA ASP A 357 3.05 6.73 35.32
C ASP A 357 3.63 5.31 35.40
N GLY A 358 3.04 4.42 36.19
CA GLY A 358 3.52 3.05 36.31
C GLY A 358 2.47 2.06 36.81
N ILE A 359 2.78 0.79 36.59
CA ILE A 359 2.09 -0.38 37.13
C ILE A 359 3.11 -1.07 38.05
N PRO A 360 2.90 -1.10 39.38
CA PRO A 360 3.89 -1.68 40.30
C PRO A 360 4.17 -3.16 40.01
N GLU A 361 5.44 -3.56 40.08
CA GLU A 361 5.92 -4.92 39.79
C GLU A 361 5.27 -5.98 40.69
N ASN A 362 5.17 -5.71 41.99
CA ASN A 362 4.60 -6.63 43.01
C ASN A 362 3.26 -6.14 43.56
N GLY A 363 2.42 -5.58 42.68
CA GLY A 363 1.16 -5.00 43.10
C GLY A 363 0.38 -4.36 41.97
N SER A 364 0.43 -4.92 40.76
CA SER A 364 -0.39 -4.47 39.63
C SER A 364 -1.85 -4.40 40.06
N THR A 365 -2.31 -3.22 40.43
CA THR A 365 -3.68 -3.03 40.87
C THR A 365 -4.56 -2.86 39.64
N ARG A 366 -5.82 -3.28 39.78
CA ARG A 366 -6.87 -2.95 38.81
C ARG A 366 -6.89 -1.45 38.48
N ASP A 367 -6.66 -0.61 39.49
CA ASP A 367 -6.67 0.85 39.36
C ASP A 367 -5.49 1.37 38.53
N ASP A 368 -4.28 0.83 38.71
CA ASP A 368 -3.11 1.23 37.91
C ASP A 368 -3.28 0.86 36.44
N VAL A 369 -3.73 -0.38 36.17
CA VAL A 369 -4.03 -0.83 34.80
C VAL A 369 -5.11 0.04 34.18
N ASN A 370 -6.17 0.36 34.92
CA ASN A 370 -7.25 1.22 34.45
C ASN A 370 -6.73 2.63 34.10
N ARG A 371 -5.87 3.20 34.93
CA ARG A 371 -5.28 4.53 34.73
C ARG A 371 -4.38 4.58 33.50
N ILE A 372 -3.56 3.55 33.28
CA ILE A 372 -2.71 3.44 32.09
C ILE A 372 -3.55 3.25 30.83
N ALA A 373 -4.53 2.32 30.87
CA ALA A 373 -5.43 2.07 29.75
C ALA A 373 -6.26 3.30 29.39
N GLY A 374 -6.75 4.04 30.40
CA GLY A 374 -7.49 5.28 30.22
C GLY A 374 -6.67 6.38 29.53
N ARG A 375 -5.40 6.55 29.90
CA ARG A 375 -4.50 7.50 29.21
C ARG A 375 -4.19 7.10 27.78
N LEU A 376 -3.99 5.81 27.52
CA LEU A 376 -3.83 5.30 26.16
C LEU A 376 -5.09 5.55 25.34
N HIS A 377 -6.27 5.29 25.90
CA HIS A 377 -7.54 5.59 25.24
C HIS A 377 -7.65 7.09 24.92
N ALA A 378 -7.31 7.97 25.86
CA ALA A 378 -7.33 9.42 25.66
C ALA A 378 -6.37 9.86 24.54
N ILE A 379 -5.17 9.29 24.44
CA ILE A 379 -4.23 9.54 23.34
C ILE A 379 -4.83 9.16 21.98
N LEU A 380 -5.57 8.05 21.91
CA LEU A 380 -6.14 7.55 20.65
C LEU A 380 -7.43 8.28 20.24
N ASP A 381 -8.08 8.95 21.19
CA ASP A 381 -9.28 9.74 20.98
C ASP A 381 -8.96 11.20 20.58
N ASP A 382 -7.88 11.79 21.11
CA ASP A 382 -7.34 13.11 20.68
C ASP A 382 -7.11 13.16 19.16
#